data_AF-A0A3B8IWH1-F1
#
_entry.id   AF-A0A3B8IWH1-F1
#
_cell.length_a   1.000
_cell.length_b   1.000
_cell.length_c   1.000
_cell.angle_alpha   90.00
_cell.angle_beta   90.00
_cell.angle_gamma   90.00
#
_symmetry.space_group_name_H-M   'P 1'
#
loop_
_entity.id
_entity.type
_entity.pdbx_description
1 polymer ?
#
loop_
_entity_poly.entity_id
_entity_poly.type
_entity_poly.pdbx_seq_one_letter_code
_entity_poly.pdbx_strand_id
1 'polypeptide(L)'
;RWWNQAFEAAGFQDAYRVEMMPEGADPMDVRYNVIQWVHRSTRGWSYGSSVRDPRTGEIIKGHVSLGSLRVRQDYMIAEAILAPYMAGQEVPEEMLEFALARLRQLSAHEVGHTLGLSHNYIASTNNRASVMDYPHPYIQLKEDGTFDLSEAYDVNIGEWDKVAITFGYAEYPEGTDEKAAGEQVLLDALADGIRFISDQDARPQGGAHAYAHLWDSGESPTAELNRVMEVRQKALEQFGQNNIPEGTPLAMMEQTLVPLYLFHRYQVEAAVKLLGGFDYNYAVRGDGQSALTPVSAADQQAALEALLATLKPEHLAVPESILDQLPPMPLAFGRNRESFKGRTSVMFDPLVAAENGATATLSLMLHPARANRLVLQNSRNGNALGLDDVLGDLLITTWKKTPQPGYMGEVQRTVNMVTLRHIMNLSLDKGASDQSRAMAYASLMQLMDWLKTQTEVGNRAWAAHYQYALLMMKQWMAEPEPFTFPKPADVPPGSPIGSHDHSACGMW
;
A
#
# COMPACT_ATOMS: atom_id res chain seq x y z
N ARG A 1 12.40 -23.84 9.00
CA ARG A 1 13.18 -24.11 7.77
C ARG A 1 13.83 -22.84 7.24
N TRP A 2 13.08 -21.77 6.92
CA TRP A 2 13.67 -20.52 6.39
C TRP A 2 14.72 -19.92 7.33
N TRP A 3 14.40 -19.70 8.61
CA TRP A 3 15.37 -19.16 9.57
C TRP A 3 16.63 -20.01 9.73
N ASN A 4 16.57 -21.33 9.52
CA ASN A 4 17.78 -22.17 9.55
C ASN A 4 18.77 -21.78 8.44
N GLN A 5 18.29 -21.32 7.28
CA GLN A 5 19.16 -20.82 6.20
C GLN A 5 19.96 -19.59 6.67
N ALA A 6 19.36 -18.71 7.48
CA ALA A 6 20.06 -17.55 8.05
C ALA A 6 21.04 -17.93 9.16
N PHE A 7 20.69 -18.88 10.02
CA PHE A 7 21.61 -19.39 11.03
C PHE A 7 22.78 -20.19 10.42
N GLU A 8 22.54 -20.94 9.34
CA GLU A 8 23.62 -21.60 8.58
C GLU A 8 24.57 -20.60 7.93
N ALA A 9 24.04 -19.49 7.39
CA ALA A 9 24.86 -18.40 6.88
C ALA A 9 25.70 -17.72 7.96
N ALA A 10 25.22 -17.70 9.22
CA ALA A 10 25.96 -17.22 10.39
C ALA A 10 26.96 -18.24 10.97
N GLY A 11 27.10 -19.42 10.36
CA GLY A 11 28.08 -20.45 10.75
C GLY A 11 27.56 -21.54 11.68
N PHE A 12 26.27 -21.53 12.02
CA PHE A 12 25.65 -22.59 12.81
C PHE A 12 25.26 -23.80 11.94
N GLN A 13 25.06 -24.96 12.57
CA GLN A 13 24.54 -26.16 11.90
C GLN A 13 23.26 -26.60 12.57
N ASP A 14 22.15 -26.64 11.81
CA ASP A 14 20.85 -27.14 12.25
C ASP A 14 20.37 -26.52 13.58
N ALA A 15 20.65 -25.21 13.74
CA ALA A 15 20.40 -24.44 14.95
C ALA A 15 18.96 -23.96 15.07
N TYR A 16 18.21 -23.90 13.97
CA TYR A 16 16.81 -23.48 14.02
C TYR A 16 15.85 -24.55 13.49
N ARG A 17 15.07 -25.15 14.39
CA ARG A 17 14.13 -26.24 14.08
C ARG A 17 12.70 -25.86 14.45
N VAL A 18 11.76 -26.41 13.70
CA VAL A 18 10.33 -26.32 14.01
C VAL A 18 9.83 -27.74 14.15
N GLU A 19 9.29 -28.05 15.32
CA GLU A 19 8.84 -29.38 15.70
C GLU A 19 7.41 -29.32 16.24
N MET A 20 6.71 -30.45 16.22
CA MET A 20 5.42 -30.55 16.88
C MET A 20 5.63 -30.43 18.39
N MET A 21 4.79 -29.62 19.02
CA MET A 21 4.85 -29.41 20.46
C MET A 21 4.68 -30.76 21.20
N PRO A 22 5.52 -31.09 22.19
CA PRO A 22 5.42 -32.35 22.93
C PRO A 22 4.05 -32.52 23.59
N GLU A 23 3.56 -33.76 23.64
CA GLU A 23 2.30 -34.07 24.31
C GLU A 23 2.36 -33.70 25.80
N GLY A 24 1.34 -32.98 26.28
CA GLY A 24 1.26 -32.53 27.67
C GLY A 24 2.10 -31.30 28.04
N ALA A 25 2.89 -30.73 27.10
CA ALA A 25 3.55 -29.45 27.35
C ALA A 25 2.52 -28.31 27.41
N ASP A 26 2.81 -27.29 28.23
CA ASP A 26 1.99 -26.07 28.32
C ASP A 26 2.51 -25.02 27.31
N PRO A 27 1.67 -24.41 26.44
CA PRO A 27 2.12 -23.40 25.49
C PRO A 27 2.76 -22.17 26.15
N MET A 28 2.46 -21.90 27.42
CA MET A 28 3.03 -20.82 28.21
C MET A 28 4.36 -21.19 28.89
N ASP A 29 4.77 -22.46 28.86
CA ASP A 29 6.04 -22.89 29.46
C ASP A 29 7.22 -22.19 28.78
N VAL A 30 8.10 -21.59 29.59
CA VAL A 30 9.24 -20.80 29.11
C VAL A 30 10.26 -21.61 28.33
N ARG A 31 10.30 -22.93 28.52
CA ARG A 31 11.26 -23.83 27.86
C ARG A 31 10.96 -24.05 26.38
N TYR A 32 9.76 -23.67 25.90
CA TYR A 32 9.34 -23.88 24.53
C TYR A 32 9.05 -22.55 23.84
N ASN A 33 9.69 -22.34 22.69
CA ASN A 33 9.26 -21.33 21.72
C ASN A 33 8.00 -21.85 21.02
N VAL A 34 6.95 -21.02 20.91
CA VAL A 34 5.64 -21.47 20.43
C VAL A 34 5.19 -20.66 19.23
N ILE A 35 4.74 -21.37 18.19
CA ILE A 35 3.94 -20.82 17.09
C ILE A 35 2.53 -21.41 17.24
N GLN A 36 1.53 -20.55 17.43
CA GLN A 36 0.15 -20.98 17.61
C GLN A 36 -0.80 -20.33 16.60
N TRP A 37 -1.87 -21.06 16.28
CA TRP A 37 -2.96 -20.58 15.43
C TRP A 37 -4.14 -20.14 16.28
N VAL A 38 -4.67 -18.94 16.03
CA VAL A 38 -5.79 -18.39 16.78
C VAL A 38 -6.97 -18.05 15.86
N HIS A 39 -8.14 -18.58 16.22
CA HIS A 39 -9.42 -18.22 15.62
C HIS A 39 -10.07 -17.11 16.45
N ARG A 40 -10.53 -16.05 15.78
CA ARG A 40 -11.18 -14.91 16.44
C ARG A 40 -12.50 -14.61 15.74
N SER A 41 -13.48 -14.11 16.49
CA SER A 41 -14.79 -13.69 15.96
C SER A 41 -14.69 -12.49 15.03
N THR A 42 -13.68 -11.64 15.24
CA THR A 42 -13.31 -10.53 14.37
C THR A 42 -11.86 -10.65 13.94
N ARG A 43 -11.50 -10.00 12.84
CA ARG A 43 -10.11 -10.00 12.34
C ARG A 43 -9.20 -9.41 13.42
N GLY A 44 -8.11 -10.12 13.72
CA GLY A 44 -7.11 -9.70 14.70
C GLY A 44 -5.70 -9.91 14.16
N TRP A 45 -4.75 -9.24 14.79
CA TRP A 45 -3.35 -9.20 14.38
C TRP A 45 -2.65 -10.53 14.62
N SER A 46 -1.81 -10.91 13.65
CA SER A 46 -0.68 -11.78 13.92
C SER A 46 0.41 -10.95 14.60
N TYR A 47 1.12 -11.56 15.53
CA TYR A 47 2.26 -10.92 16.17
C TYR A 47 3.23 -11.98 16.70
N GLY A 48 4.51 -11.73 16.50
CA GLY A 48 5.63 -12.34 17.21
C GLY A 48 6.08 -11.43 18.35
N SER A 49 6.28 -12.02 19.53
CA SER A 49 6.87 -11.31 20.67
C SER A 49 7.87 -12.23 21.37
N SER A 50 8.66 -11.65 22.26
CA SER A 50 9.61 -12.40 23.06
C SER A 50 9.63 -11.97 24.53
N VAL A 51 9.89 -12.94 25.40
CA VAL A 51 10.27 -12.70 26.79
C VAL A 51 11.77 -12.53 26.83
N ARG A 52 12.23 -11.41 27.39
CA ARG A 52 13.65 -11.05 27.47
C ARG A 52 14.08 -10.89 28.91
N ASP A 53 15.32 -11.25 29.23
CA ASP A 53 15.92 -10.86 30.50
C ASP A 53 16.19 -9.35 30.46
N PRO A 54 15.56 -8.54 31.34
CA PRO A 54 15.73 -7.08 31.32
C PRO A 54 17.15 -6.62 31.71
N ARG A 55 18.00 -7.51 32.22
CA ARG A 55 19.37 -7.19 32.67
C ARG A 55 20.40 -7.40 31.57
N THR A 56 20.18 -8.38 30.70
CA THR A 56 21.14 -8.80 29.66
C THR A 56 20.61 -8.55 28.25
N GLY A 57 19.29 -8.40 28.08
CA GLY A 57 18.64 -8.33 26.77
C GLY A 57 18.43 -9.70 26.10
N GLU A 58 18.91 -10.78 26.73
CA GLU A 58 18.82 -12.15 26.20
C GLU A 58 17.36 -12.55 25.95
N ILE A 59 17.10 -13.13 24.79
CA ILE A 59 15.78 -13.65 24.43
C ILE A 59 15.62 -15.04 25.06
N ILE A 60 14.68 -15.16 26.00
CA ILE A 60 14.43 -16.40 26.74
C ILE A 60 13.36 -17.26 26.05
N LYS A 61 12.33 -16.63 25.48
CA LYS A 61 11.21 -17.30 24.81
C LYS A 61 10.69 -16.44 23.66
N GLY A 62 10.48 -17.04 22.50
CA GLY A 62 9.69 -16.52 21.40
C GLY A 62 8.25 -17.06 21.41
N HIS A 63 7.28 -16.19 21.16
CA HIS A 63 5.87 -16.55 21.05
C HIS A 63 5.23 -15.88 19.85
N VAL A 64 4.77 -16.69 18.89
CA VAL A 64 4.08 -16.25 17.68
C VAL A 64 2.62 -16.65 17.75
N SER A 65 1.72 -15.68 17.51
CA SER A 65 0.30 -15.93 17.34
C SER A 65 -0.13 -15.56 15.92
N LEU A 66 -0.67 -16.53 15.16
CA LEU A 66 -1.10 -16.33 13.78
C LEU A 66 -2.63 -16.33 13.65
N GLY A 67 -3.18 -15.29 13.03
CA GLY A 67 -4.62 -15.11 12.87
C GLY A 67 -5.22 -15.84 11.66
N SER A 68 -6.26 -16.65 11.88
CA SER A 68 -6.82 -17.51 10.83
C SER A 68 -7.55 -16.81 9.69
N LEU A 69 -8.08 -15.60 9.96
CA LEU A 69 -8.95 -14.90 9.02
C LEU A 69 -8.19 -14.28 7.83
N ARG A 70 -6.85 -14.30 7.86
CA ARG A 70 -6.04 -13.75 6.77
C ARG A 70 -6.13 -14.58 5.48
N VAL A 71 -6.17 -15.90 5.60
CA VAL A 71 -6.31 -16.85 4.48
C VAL A 71 -7.50 -16.49 3.60
N ARG A 72 -8.64 -16.12 4.21
CA ARG A 72 -9.84 -15.72 3.47
C ARG A 72 -9.60 -14.52 2.56
N GLN A 73 -8.82 -13.52 3.02
CA GLN A 73 -8.56 -12.33 2.23
C GLN A 73 -7.63 -12.63 1.05
N ASP A 74 -6.57 -13.40 1.30
CA ASP A 74 -5.62 -13.75 0.25
C ASP A 74 -6.31 -14.65 -0.79
N TYR A 75 -7.15 -15.59 -0.34
CA TYR A 75 -7.99 -16.39 -1.23
C TYR A 75 -8.95 -15.50 -2.05
N MET A 76 -9.61 -14.53 -1.43
CA MET A 76 -10.51 -13.60 -2.13
C MET A 76 -9.79 -12.70 -3.14
N ILE A 77 -8.53 -12.35 -2.92
CA ILE A 77 -7.70 -11.65 -3.93
C ILE A 77 -7.46 -12.58 -5.13
N ALA A 78 -7.10 -13.84 -4.88
CA ALA A 78 -6.92 -14.82 -5.95
C ALA A 78 -8.24 -15.08 -6.70
N GLU A 79 -9.37 -15.21 -6.00
CA GLU A 79 -10.72 -15.34 -6.61
C GLU A 79 -11.05 -14.15 -7.51
N ALA A 80 -10.78 -12.93 -7.04
CA ALA A 80 -11.07 -11.70 -7.78
C ALA A 80 -10.21 -11.61 -9.06
N ILE A 81 -8.98 -12.11 -9.01
CA ILE A 81 -8.05 -12.04 -10.14
C ILE A 81 -8.28 -13.18 -11.13
N LEU A 82 -8.44 -14.43 -10.66
CA LEU A 82 -8.51 -15.60 -11.53
C LEU A 82 -9.90 -15.90 -12.11
N ALA A 83 -10.98 -15.42 -11.49
CA ALA A 83 -12.35 -15.81 -11.85
C ALA A 83 -12.52 -17.36 -11.98
N PRO A 84 -12.19 -18.12 -10.93
CA PRO A 84 -11.89 -19.55 -11.00
C PRO A 84 -13.10 -20.49 -11.16
N TYR A 85 -14.33 -20.01 -10.90
CA TYR A 85 -15.51 -20.87 -10.73
C TYR A 85 -16.19 -21.17 -12.06
N MET A 86 -15.53 -21.98 -12.88
CA MET A 86 -16.04 -22.42 -14.18
C MET A 86 -16.92 -23.68 -14.03
N ALA A 87 -18.10 -23.67 -14.64
CA ALA A 87 -19.05 -24.78 -14.56
C ALA A 87 -18.43 -26.11 -15.03
N GLY A 88 -18.51 -27.14 -14.19
CA GLY A 88 -17.98 -28.47 -14.47
C GLY A 88 -16.45 -28.58 -14.45
N GLN A 89 -15.73 -27.56 -13.98
CA GLN A 89 -14.29 -27.58 -13.78
C GLN A 89 -13.95 -27.58 -12.28
N GLU A 90 -12.83 -28.20 -11.95
CA GLU A 90 -12.30 -28.13 -10.59
C GLU A 90 -11.72 -26.74 -10.33
N VAL A 91 -11.92 -26.26 -9.10
CA VAL A 91 -11.35 -24.99 -8.64
C VAL A 91 -9.83 -25.12 -8.58
N PRO A 92 -9.04 -24.21 -9.20
CA PRO A 92 -7.60 -24.31 -9.22
C PRO A 92 -6.98 -24.35 -7.81
N GLU A 93 -6.10 -25.33 -7.57
CA GLU A 93 -5.33 -25.45 -6.32
C GLU A 93 -4.39 -24.25 -6.11
N GLU A 94 -4.02 -23.55 -7.18
CA GLU A 94 -3.18 -22.35 -7.15
C GLU A 94 -3.71 -21.25 -6.23
N MET A 95 -5.04 -21.14 -6.04
CA MET A 95 -5.60 -20.18 -5.07
C MET A 95 -5.28 -20.55 -3.62
N LEU A 96 -5.33 -21.85 -3.32
CA LEU A 96 -4.95 -22.34 -2.00
C LEU A 96 -3.46 -22.15 -1.79
N GLU A 97 -2.63 -22.50 -2.78
CA GLU A 97 -1.18 -22.29 -2.69
C GLU A 97 -0.80 -20.81 -2.59
N PHE A 98 -1.49 -19.90 -3.27
CA PHE A 98 -1.32 -18.45 -3.09
C PHE A 98 -1.54 -18.02 -1.64
N ALA A 99 -2.65 -18.46 -1.04
CA ALA A 99 -2.97 -18.15 0.35
C ALA A 99 -1.97 -18.80 1.32
N LEU A 100 -1.55 -20.05 1.06
CA LEU A 100 -0.55 -20.75 1.86
C LEU A 100 0.85 -20.13 1.73
N ALA A 101 1.24 -19.65 0.55
CA ALA A 101 2.49 -18.93 0.33
C ALA A 101 2.52 -17.65 1.19
N ARG A 102 1.42 -16.89 1.22
CA ARG A 102 1.31 -15.72 2.10
C ARG A 102 1.44 -16.10 3.57
N LEU A 103 0.81 -17.21 3.99
CA LEU A 103 0.93 -17.70 5.37
C LEU A 103 2.34 -18.14 5.74
N ARG A 104 3.06 -18.79 4.82
CA ARG A 104 4.47 -19.19 5.02
C ARG A 104 5.33 -17.95 5.24
N GLN A 105 5.18 -16.93 4.39
CA GLN A 105 5.87 -15.64 4.54
C GLN A 105 5.54 -14.95 5.87
N LEU A 106 4.24 -14.86 6.22
CA LEU A 106 3.79 -14.26 7.47
C LEU A 106 4.36 -15.01 8.68
N SER A 107 4.38 -16.34 8.64
CA SER A 107 4.94 -17.14 9.72
C SER A 107 6.43 -16.87 9.91
N ALA A 108 7.19 -16.77 8.82
CA ALA A 108 8.61 -16.42 8.89
C ALA A 108 8.82 -15.00 9.44
N HIS A 109 8.01 -14.04 9.01
CA HIS A 109 8.02 -12.66 9.49
C HIS A 109 7.84 -12.58 11.01
N GLU A 110 6.77 -13.19 11.53
CA GLU A 110 6.49 -13.14 12.98
C GLU A 110 7.57 -13.86 13.79
N VAL A 111 8.15 -14.94 13.26
CA VAL A 111 9.31 -15.59 13.89
C VAL A 111 10.52 -14.65 13.93
N GLY A 112 10.76 -13.84 12.89
CA GLY A 112 11.84 -12.86 12.88
C GLY A 112 11.75 -11.86 14.03
N HIS A 113 10.54 -11.40 14.39
CA HIS A 113 10.34 -10.58 15.58
C HIS A 113 10.73 -11.29 16.87
N THR A 114 10.47 -12.60 16.98
CA THR A 114 10.90 -13.39 18.13
C THR A 114 12.42 -13.52 18.23
N LEU A 115 13.13 -13.39 17.10
CA LEU A 115 14.59 -13.33 17.01
C LEU A 115 15.13 -11.90 17.23
N GLY A 116 14.26 -10.92 17.53
CA GLY A 116 14.65 -9.54 17.79
C GLY A 116 14.85 -8.67 16.55
N LEU A 117 14.37 -9.12 15.39
CA LEU A 117 14.44 -8.33 14.17
C LEU A 117 13.26 -7.35 14.07
N SER A 118 13.59 -6.13 13.65
CA SER A 118 12.61 -5.08 13.30
C SER A 118 12.16 -5.23 11.85
N HIS A 119 11.10 -4.52 11.47
CA HIS A 119 10.68 -4.45 10.07
C HIS A 119 11.77 -3.83 9.19
N ASN A 120 11.86 -4.33 7.95
CA ASN A 120 12.66 -3.72 6.91
C ASN A 120 11.80 -3.51 5.66
N TYR A 121 11.38 -2.26 5.40
CA TYR A 121 10.41 -1.91 4.37
C TYR A 121 11.03 -1.41 3.06
N ILE A 122 12.35 -1.56 2.90
CA ILE A 122 13.05 -1.27 1.65
C ILE A 122 13.43 -2.56 0.91
N ALA A 123 12.89 -3.72 1.32
CA ALA A 123 13.32 -5.00 0.78
C ALA A 123 12.83 -5.20 -0.67
N SER A 124 11.72 -4.56 -1.07
CA SER A 124 11.21 -4.60 -2.45
C SER A 124 12.25 -4.14 -3.48
N THR A 125 13.15 -3.20 -3.12
CA THR A 125 14.15 -2.66 -4.06
C THR A 125 15.38 -3.52 -4.28
N ASN A 126 15.51 -4.61 -3.52
CA ASN A 126 16.62 -5.54 -3.68
C ASN A 126 16.10 -6.97 -3.64
N ASN A 127 15.36 -7.37 -4.68
CA ASN A 127 14.87 -8.74 -4.87
C ASN A 127 14.16 -9.33 -3.63
N ARG A 128 13.30 -8.55 -2.97
CA ARG A 128 12.54 -8.97 -1.77
C ARG A 128 13.46 -9.49 -0.65
N ALA A 129 14.60 -8.83 -0.44
CA ALA A 129 15.70 -9.27 0.43
C ALA A 129 15.38 -9.49 1.92
N SER A 130 14.14 -9.34 2.39
CA SER A 130 13.79 -9.59 3.79
C SER A 130 12.37 -10.09 3.94
N VAL A 131 12.20 -11.13 4.76
CA VAL A 131 10.88 -11.55 5.24
C VAL A 131 10.29 -10.55 6.23
N MET A 132 11.09 -9.61 6.76
CA MET A 132 10.67 -8.53 7.65
C MET A 132 9.98 -7.36 6.92
N ASP A 133 9.78 -7.47 5.61
CA ASP A 133 8.94 -6.58 4.82
C ASP A 133 7.47 -7.08 4.77
N TYR A 134 6.56 -6.23 4.29
CA TYR A 134 5.19 -6.54 3.95
C TYR A 134 5.00 -6.57 2.44
N PRO A 135 5.22 -7.71 1.76
CA PRO A 135 5.07 -7.76 0.32
C PRO A 135 3.60 -7.70 -0.10
N HIS A 136 3.33 -6.93 -1.14
CA HIS A 136 2.12 -7.09 -1.94
C HIS A 136 2.25 -8.33 -2.82
N PRO A 137 1.18 -9.05 -3.19
CA PRO A 137 1.32 -10.17 -4.11
C PRO A 137 1.88 -9.71 -5.46
N TYR A 138 3.00 -10.30 -5.88
CA TYR A 138 3.60 -10.06 -7.18
C TYR A 138 2.97 -10.96 -8.25
N ILE A 139 1.88 -10.49 -8.85
CA ILE A 139 1.07 -11.25 -9.82
C ILE A 139 1.53 -10.92 -11.23
N GLN A 140 1.93 -11.91 -12.02
CA GLN A 140 2.38 -11.67 -13.39
C GLN A 140 1.21 -11.78 -14.36
N LEU A 141 1.17 -10.90 -15.36
CA LEU A 141 0.27 -11.02 -16.50
C LEU A 141 1.07 -11.60 -17.67
N LYS A 142 0.67 -12.79 -18.13
CA LYS A 142 1.31 -13.48 -19.27
C LYS A 142 0.87 -12.86 -20.59
N GLU A 143 1.65 -13.08 -21.65
CA GLU A 143 1.36 -12.59 -23.00
C GLU A 143 0.02 -13.09 -23.56
N ASP A 144 -0.44 -14.27 -23.13
CA ASP A 144 -1.74 -14.85 -23.51
C ASP A 144 -2.93 -14.25 -22.73
N GLY A 145 -2.67 -13.32 -21.81
CA GLY A 145 -3.67 -12.67 -20.98
C GLY A 145 -4.06 -13.44 -19.71
N THR A 146 -3.40 -14.56 -19.40
CA THR A 146 -3.60 -15.29 -18.14
C THR A 146 -2.71 -14.76 -17.02
N PHE A 147 -3.07 -15.03 -15.76
CA PHE A 147 -2.30 -14.61 -14.60
C PHE A 147 -1.40 -15.75 -14.09
N ASP A 148 -0.20 -15.38 -13.62
CA ASP A 148 0.69 -16.27 -12.87
C ASP A 148 0.74 -15.82 -11.39
N LEU A 149 0.42 -16.73 -10.48
CA LEU A 149 0.53 -16.49 -9.04
C LEU A 149 1.74 -17.19 -8.42
N SER A 150 2.55 -17.93 -9.18
CA SER A 150 3.64 -18.76 -8.64
C SER A 150 4.70 -17.95 -7.90
N GLU A 151 4.90 -16.70 -8.32
CA GLU A 151 5.88 -15.75 -7.75
C GLU A 151 5.24 -14.70 -6.85
N ALA A 152 3.97 -14.89 -6.45
CA ALA A 152 3.25 -13.90 -5.64
C ALA A 152 3.97 -13.55 -4.33
N TYR A 153 4.63 -14.53 -3.71
CA TYR A 153 5.42 -14.37 -2.49
C TYR A 153 6.70 -15.18 -2.58
N ASP A 154 7.78 -14.65 -2.01
CA ASP A 154 9.03 -15.40 -1.89
C ASP A 154 8.85 -16.65 -1.00
N VAL A 155 9.64 -17.68 -1.27
CA VAL A 155 9.59 -18.99 -0.62
C VAL A 155 10.84 -19.30 0.20
N ASN A 156 11.75 -18.33 0.37
CA ASN A 156 12.99 -18.45 1.12
C ASN A 156 13.22 -17.31 2.13
N ILE A 157 14.27 -17.44 2.94
CA ILE A 157 14.78 -16.33 3.76
C ILE A 157 15.51 -15.31 2.88
N GLY A 158 15.36 -14.02 3.17
CA GLY A 158 16.00 -12.97 2.39
C GLY A 158 17.46 -12.71 2.78
N GLU A 159 18.24 -12.07 1.91
CA GLU A 159 19.65 -11.75 2.16
C GLU A 159 19.85 -10.79 3.35
N TRP A 160 18.98 -9.80 3.54
CA TRP A 160 19.02 -8.93 4.72
C TRP A 160 18.78 -9.71 6.01
N ASP A 161 17.90 -10.71 5.98
CA ASP A 161 17.64 -11.53 7.17
C ASP A 161 18.89 -12.34 7.56
N LYS A 162 19.66 -12.83 6.57
CA LYS A 162 20.95 -13.48 6.82
C LYS A 162 21.96 -12.51 7.41
N VAL A 163 22.09 -11.31 6.83
CA VAL A 163 22.95 -10.23 7.36
C VAL A 163 22.58 -9.92 8.80
N ALA A 164 21.29 -9.75 9.10
CA ALA A 164 20.82 -9.40 10.44
C ALA A 164 21.07 -10.52 11.46
N ILE A 165 20.90 -11.78 11.07
CA ILE A 165 21.22 -12.93 11.94
C ILE A 165 22.72 -13.06 12.14
N THR A 166 23.55 -12.94 11.10
CA THR A 166 25.01 -12.95 11.24
C THR A 166 25.47 -11.82 12.17
N PHE A 167 24.96 -10.61 11.99
CA PHE A 167 25.27 -9.48 12.86
C PHE A 167 24.85 -9.71 14.32
N GLY A 168 23.67 -10.27 14.54
CA GLY A 168 23.09 -10.42 15.88
C GLY A 168 23.49 -11.69 16.64
N TYR A 169 23.93 -12.75 15.94
CA TYR A 169 24.08 -14.09 16.51
C TYR A 169 25.39 -14.79 16.19
N ALA A 170 26.22 -14.30 15.24
CA ALA A 170 27.46 -15.00 14.91
C ALA A 170 28.38 -15.12 16.14
N GLU A 171 28.98 -16.30 16.32
CA GLU A 171 29.99 -16.54 17.35
C GLU A 171 31.38 -16.33 16.76
N TYR A 172 32.20 -15.55 17.45
CA TYR A 172 33.56 -15.25 17.01
C TYR A 172 34.61 -15.96 17.87
N PRO A 173 35.78 -16.34 17.32
CA PRO A 173 36.88 -16.90 18.11
C PRO A 173 37.32 -15.94 19.23
N GLU A 174 37.79 -16.50 20.34
CA GLU A 174 38.33 -15.71 21.46
C GLU A 174 39.44 -14.75 21.00
N GLY A 175 39.35 -13.48 21.42
CA GLY A 175 40.26 -12.42 21.01
C GLY A 175 39.85 -11.66 19.75
N THR A 176 38.74 -12.03 19.10
CA THR A 176 38.14 -11.24 18.02
C THR A 176 37.51 -9.96 18.57
N ASP A 177 37.69 -8.83 17.89
CA ASP A 177 36.89 -7.63 18.13
C ASP A 177 35.50 -7.81 17.50
N GLU A 178 34.56 -8.32 18.28
CA GLU A 178 33.19 -8.60 17.83
C GLU A 178 32.50 -7.36 17.26
N LYS A 179 32.77 -6.18 17.82
CA LYS A 179 32.16 -4.94 17.35
C LYS A 179 32.66 -4.60 15.95
N ALA A 180 33.97 -4.69 15.72
CA ALA A 180 34.55 -4.46 14.41
C ALA A 180 34.10 -5.51 13.38
N ALA A 181 33.98 -6.77 13.79
CA ALA A 181 33.49 -7.84 12.92
C ALA A 181 32.02 -7.63 12.54
N GLY A 182 31.15 -7.26 13.49
CA GLY A 182 29.75 -6.93 13.22
C GLY A 182 29.60 -5.67 12.35
N GLU A 183 30.41 -4.63 12.58
CA GLU A 183 30.43 -3.45 11.72
C GLU A 183 30.79 -3.81 10.27
N GLN A 184 31.78 -4.71 10.07
CA GLN A 184 32.15 -5.16 8.74
C GLN A 184 31.00 -5.91 8.04
N VAL A 185 30.23 -6.75 8.76
CA VAL A 185 29.04 -7.42 8.21
C VAL A 185 28.03 -6.41 7.64
N LEU A 186 27.81 -5.30 8.35
CA LEU A 186 26.89 -4.25 7.89
C LEU A 186 27.47 -3.46 6.71
N LEU A 187 28.77 -3.16 6.72
CA LEU A 187 29.45 -2.45 5.62
C LEU A 187 29.47 -3.30 4.33
N ASP A 188 29.69 -4.61 4.44
CA ASP A 188 29.63 -5.53 3.31
C ASP A 188 28.20 -5.60 2.74
N ALA A 189 27.19 -5.72 3.60
CA ALA A 189 25.79 -5.69 3.18
C ALA A 189 25.43 -4.38 2.45
N LEU A 190 25.90 -3.24 2.94
CA LEU A 190 25.72 -1.94 2.28
C LEU A 190 26.43 -1.87 0.92
N ALA A 191 27.63 -2.46 0.81
CA ALA A 191 28.37 -2.53 -0.45
C ALA A 191 27.64 -3.40 -1.49
N ASP A 192 26.92 -4.42 -1.04
CA ASP A 192 26.04 -5.28 -1.86
C ASP A 192 24.64 -4.66 -2.11
N GLY A 193 24.41 -3.43 -1.66
CA GLY A 193 23.14 -2.72 -1.85
C GLY A 193 22.00 -3.22 -0.96
N ILE A 194 22.28 -4.01 0.08
CA ILE A 194 21.31 -4.47 1.07
C ILE A 194 21.14 -3.37 2.12
N ARG A 195 19.94 -2.80 2.19
CA ARG A 195 19.63 -1.61 2.99
C ARG A 195 18.63 -1.93 4.10
N PHE A 196 18.57 -1.06 5.10
CA PHE A 196 17.61 -1.13 6.20
C PHE A 196 16.92 0.21 6.41
N ILE A 197 15.61 0.25 6.19
CA ILE A 197 14.74 1.39 6.51
C ILE A 197 13.45 0.84 7.12
N SER A 198 13.04 1.39 8.26
CA SER A 198 12.01 0.79 9.10
C SER A 198 10.77 1.68 9.27
N ASP A 199 9.92 1.34 10.25
CA ASP A 199 8.58 1.88 10.44
C ASP A 199 8.48 3.41 10.42
N GLN A 200 9.45 4.11 11.02
CA GLN A 200 9.44 5.56 11.16
C GLN A 200 9.41 6.29 9.81
N ASP A 201 9.99 5.71 8.78
CA ASP A 201 10.08 6.30 7.44
C ASP A 201 9.04 5.73 6.48
N ALA A 202 8.70 4.45 6.65
CA ALA A 202 7.80 3.75 5.74
C ALA A 202 6.31 3.95 6.04
N ARG A 203 5.91 4.07 7.32
CA ARG A 203 4.48 4.16 7.70
C ARG A 203 3.83 5.53 7.53
N PRO A 204 4.52 6.67 7.71
CA PRO A 204 3.84 7.96 7.56
C PRO A 204 3.38 8.17 6.11
N GLN A 205 2.08 8.48 5.92
CA GLN A 205 1.51 8.82 4.60
C GLN A 205 2.20 10.03 3.94
N GLY A 206 2.66 10.97 4.78
CA GLY A 206 3.46 12.11 4.39
C GLY A 206 4.97 11.84 4.36
N GLY A 207 5.42 10.59 4.50
CA GLY A 207 6.83 10.18 4.55
C GLY A 207 7.61 10.62 3.31
N ALA A 208 8.93 10.73 3.47
CA ALA A 208 9.83 11.29 2.45
C ALA A 208 10.70 10.24 1.77
N HIS A 209 10.85 9.03 2.35
CA HIS A 209 11.70 7.99 1.76
C HIS A 209 11.10 7.48 0.45
N ALA A 210 11.89 7.55 -0.63
CA ALA A 210 11.48 7.25 -2.00
C ALA A 210 11.15 5.77 -2.25
N TYR A 211 11.72 4.87 -1.45
CA TYR A 211 11.75 3.43 -1.71
C TYR A 211 11.31 2.57 -0.52
N ALA A 212 10.93 3.18 0.61
CA ALA A 212 10.57 2.42 1.81
C ALA A 212 9.06 2.44 1.99
N HIS A 213 8.43 1.29 1.74
CA HIS A 213 6.99 1.17 1.63
C HIS A 213 6.51 -0.16 2.17
N LEU A 214 5.39 -0.11 2.89
CA LEU A 214 4.61 -1.30 3.14
C LEU A 214 3.90 -1.66 1.84
N TRP A 215 3.73 -2.96 1.58
CA TRP A 215 2.96 -3.46 0.45
C TRP A 215 3.55 -3.11 -0.90
N ASP A 216 4.86 -3.28 -1.00
CA ASP A 216 5.58 -3.12 -2.25
C ASP A 216 6.32 -4.41 -2.62
N SER A 217 6.57 -4.59 -3.91
CA SER A 217 7.27 -5.76 -4.46
C SER A 217 8.02 -5.45 -5.74
N GLY A 218 8.00 -4.20 -6.22
CA GLY A 218 8.78 -3.78 -7.38
C GLY A 218 10.00 -2.97 -6.98
N GLU A 219 11.01 -2.97 -7.86
CA GLU A 219 12.24 -2.18 -7.66
C GLU A 219 12.02 -0.67 -7.82
N SER A 220 11.00 -0.29 -8.58
CA SER A 220 10.60 1.10 -8.82
C SER A 220 9.12 1.27 -8.48
N PRO A 221 8.76 2.13 -7.50
CA PRO A 221 7.37 2.38 -7.15
C PRO A 221 6.51 2.84 -8.34
N THR A 222 7.10 3.62 -9.26
CA THR A 222 6.40 4.08 -10.47
C THR A 222 6.16 2.93 -11.45
N ALA A 223 7.17 2.11 -11.72
CA ALA A 223 7.03 0.98 -12.63
C ALA A 223 6.02 -0.05 -12.09
N GLU A 224 6.07 -0.30 -10.79
CA GLU A 224 5.18 -1.22 -10.10
C GLU A 224 3.73 -0.73 -10.09
N LEU A 225 3.49 0.57 -9.88
CA LEU A 225 2.15 1.15 -10.03
C LEU A 225 1.60 0.93 -11.44
N ASN A 226 2.39 1.19 -12.48
CA ASN A 226 1.95 0.97 -13.87
C ASN A 226 1.62 -0.51 -14.13
N ARG A 227 2.49 -1.43 -13.72
CA ARG A 227 2.27 -2.87 -13.86
C ARG A 227 1.03 -3.35 -13.12
N VAL A 228 0.83 -2.92 -11.88
CA VAL A 228 -0.36 -3.28 -11.08
C VAL A 228 -1.64 -2.71 -11.70
N MET A 229 -1.58 -1.54 -12.33
CA MET A 229 -2.70 -0.98 -13.08
C MET A 229 -3.06 -1.83 -14.31
N GLU A 230 -2.09 -2.39 -15.03
CA GLU A 230 -2.32 -3.33 -16.13
C GLU A 230 -2.96 -4.64 -15.64
N VAL A 231 -2.41 -5.24 -14.57
CA VAL A 231 -2.98 -6.45 -13.93
C VAL A 231 -4.43 -6.20 -13.51
N ARG A 232 -4.67 -5.07 -12.83
CA ARG A 232 -6.01 -4.68 -12.37
C ARG A 232 -6.97 -4.50 -13.55
N GLN A 233 -6.55 -3.81 -14.60
CA GLN A 233 -7.38 -3.57 -15.77
C GLN A 233 -7.80 -4.91 -16.39
N LYS A 234 -6.83 -5.80 -16.64
CA LYS A 234 -7.10 -7.12 -17.21
C LYS A 234 -8.04 -7.96 -16.34
N ALA A 235 -7.83 -7.95 -15.03
CA ALA A 235 -8.68 -8.69 -14.10
C ALA A 235 -10.11 -8.12 -14.04
N LEU A 236 -10.29 -6.79 -14.15
CA LEU A 236 -11.61 -6.17 -14.25
C LEU A 236 -12.32 -6.49 -15.56
N GLU A 237 -11.60 -6.59 -16.68
CA GLU A 237 -12.16 -6.96 -17.99
C GLU A 237 -12.77 -8.37 -17.99
N GLN A 238 -12.20 -9.31 -17.23
CA GLN A 238 -12.69 -10.69 -17.11
C GLN A 238 -13.62 -10.93 -15.91
N PHE A 239 -13.81 -9.93 -15.05
CA PHE A 239 -14.60 -10.07 -13.83
C PHE A 239 -16.08 -10.36 -14.15
N GLY A 240 -16.65 -11.35 -13.47
CA GLY A 240 -18.02 -11.81 -13.70
C GLY A 240 -18.48 -12.85 -12.67
N GLN A 241 -19.50 -13.64 -13.02
CA GLN A 241 -20.10 -14.61 -12.09
C GLN A 241 -19.11 -15.68 -11.61
N ASN A 242 -18.10 -16.00 -12.43
CA ASN A 242 -17.07 -16.98 -12.10
C ASN A 242 -16.09 -16.49 -11.01
N ASN A 243 -16.22 -15.24 -10.52
CA ASN A 243 -15.51 -14.75 -9.35
C ASN A 243 -16.17 -15.12 -8.02
N ILE A 244 -17.33 -15.77 -8.03
CA ILE A 244 -18.00 -16.31 -6.85
C ILE A 244 -18.39 -17.79 -7.05
N PRO A 245 -18.42 -18.62 -5.99
CA PRO A 245 -18.80 -20.02 -6.13
C PRO A 245 -20.23 -20.20 -6.66
N GLU A 246 -20.46 -21.28 -7.41
CA GLU A 246 -21.81 -21.68 -7.84
C GLU A 246 -22.77 -21.82 -6.65
N GLY A 247 -23.98 -21.28 -6.78
CA GLY A 247 -24.97 -21.22 -5.69
C GLY A 247 -24.83 -20.02 -4.76
N THR A 248 -23.78 -19.19 -4.92
CA THR A 248 -23.64 -17.92 -4.19
C THR A 248 -24.52 -16.84 -4.82
N PRO A 249 -25.22 -16.00 -4.02
CA PRO A 249 -25.97 -14.89 -4.58
C PRO A 249 -25.09 -13.91 -5.37
N LEU A 250 -25.53 -13.49 -6.57
CA LEU A 250 -24.78 -12.58 -7.44
C LEU A 250 -24.35 -11.26 -6.75
N ALA A 251 -25.15 -10.75 -5.81
CA ALA A 251 -24.81 -9.54 -5.05
C ALA A 251 -23.48 -9.68 -4.27
N MET A 252 -23.04 -10.90 -3.95
CA MET A 252 -21.76 -11.15 -3.27
C MET A 252 -20.55 -10.83 -4.14
N MET A 253 -20.71 -10.70 -5.46
CA MET A 253 -19.67 -10.17 -6.35
C MET A 253 -19.19 -8.78 -5.89
N GLU A 254 -20.03 -7.96 -5.24
CA GLU A 254 -19.62 -6.66 -4.68
C GLU A 254 -18.43 -6.83 -3.73
N GLN A 255 -18.41 -7.88 -2.90
CA GLN A 255 -17.35 -8.09 -1.90
C GLN A 255 -16.03 -8.54 -2.53
N THR A 256 -16.10 -9.33 -3.59
CA THR A 256 -14.93 -9.76 -4.37
C THR A 256 -14.41 -8.64 -5.29
N LEU A 257 -15.30 -7.75 -5.75
CA LEU A 257 -14.94 -6.62 -6.61
C LEU A 257 -14.09 -5.57 -5.88
N VAL A 258 -14.42 -5.23 -4.64
CA VAL A 258 -13.72 -4.17 -3.88
C VAL A 258 -12.19 -4.36 -3.79
N PRO A 259 -11.65 -5.53 -3.37
CA PRO A 259 -10.20 -5.72 -3.31
C PRO A 259 -9.52 -5.63 -4.68
N LEU A 260 -10.18 -6.09 -5.75
CA LEU A 260 -9.67 -5.93 -7.12
C LEU A 260 -9.72 -4.47 -7.59
N TYR A 261 -10.85 -3.80 -7.39
CA TYR A 261 -11.04 -2.41 -7.77
C TYR A 261 -10.02 -1.48 -7.09
N LEU A 262 -9.63 -1.79 -5.85
CA LEU A 262 -8.63 -1.05 -5.08
C LEU A 262 -7.24 -1.71 -5.06
N PHE A 263 -6.96 -2.66 -5.96
CA PHE A 263 -5.72 -3.45 -5.95
C PHE A 263 -4.44 -2.58 -6.05
N HIS A 264 -4.52 -1.45 -6.76
CA HIS A 264 -3.42 -0.52 -6.96
C HIS A 264 -3.13 0.43 -5.78
N ARG A 265 -3.99 0.50 -4.75
CA ARG A 265 -3.93 1.56 -3.72
C ARG A 265 -2.61 1.62 -2.96
N TYR A 266 -1.95 0.48 -2.76
CA TYR A 266 -0.68 0.42 -2.05
C TYR A 266 0.46 0.96 -2.91
N GLN A 267 0.41 0.70 -4.21
CA GLN A 267 1.38 1.25 -5.15
C GLN A 267 1.19 2.73 -5.43
N VAL A 268 -0.04 3.25 -5.26
CA VAL A 268 -0.27 4.69 -5.17
C VAL A 268 0.45 5.28 -3.95
N GLU A 269 0.35 4.63 -2.78
CA GLU A 269 1.07 5.06 -1.57
C GLU A 269 2.59 4.96 -1.71
N ALA A 270 3.10 4.02 -2.51
CA ALA A 270 4.51 3.94 -2.84
C ALA A 270 4.95 5.08 -3.77
N ALA A 271 4.37 5.14 -4.97
CA ALA A 271 4.73 6.09 -6.01
C ALA A 271 4.62 7.55 -5.57
N VAL A 272 3.62 7.88 -4.74
CA VAL A 272 3.42 9.26 -4.27
C VAL A 272 4.52 9.77 -3.36
N LYS A 273 5.33 8.92 -2.71
CA LYS A 273 6.49 9.41 -1.91
C LYS A 273 7.65 9.88 -2.77
N LEU A 274 7.68 9.55 -4.07
CA LEU A 274 8.67 10.10 -4.99
C LEU A 274 8.48 11.62 -5.16
N LEU A 275 7.23 12.11 -5.14
CA LEU A 275 6.93 13.54 -5.21
C LEU A 275 7.44 14.28 -3.96
N GLY A 276 8.39 15.20 -4.15
CA GLY A 276 9.09 15.86 -3.06
C GLY A 276 9.84 14.86 -2.16
N GLY A 277 10.22 13.71 -2.71
CA GLY A 277 10.85 12.60 -2.02
C GLY A 277 12.37 12.72 -1.91
N PHE A 278 12.94 11.85 -1.08
CA PHE A 278 14.37 11.70 -0.89
C PHE A 278 14.73 10.22 -0.78
N ASP A 279 15.90 9.87 -1.27
CA ASP A 279 16.58 8.61 -0.97
C ASP A 279 17.63 8.85 0.11
N TYR A 280 17.55 8.12 1.22
CA TYR A 280 18.48 8.27 2.34
C TYR A 280 18.67 6.97 3.11
N ASN A 281 19.78 6.88 3.83
CA ASN A 281 20.07 5.80 4.76
C ASN A 281 20.18 6.33 6.19
N TYR A 282 20.20 5.41 7.16
CA TYR A 282 20.64 5.69 8.52
C TYR A 282 22.18 5.83 8.58
N ALA A 283 22.71 6.74 7.77
CA ALA A 283 24.13 6.96 7.62
C ALA A 283 24.76 7.43 8.94
N VAL A 284 25.90 6.83 9.28
CA VAL A 284 26.74 7.16 10.43
C VAL A 284 27.94 7.97 9.95
N ARG A 285 28.37 8.94 10.76
CA ARG A 285 29.53 9.78 10.40
C ARG A 285 30.77 8.92 10.16
N GLY A 286 31.22 8.89 8.90
CA GLY A 286 32.46 8.22 8.50
C GLY A 286 32.28 6.86 7.84
N ASP A 287 31.04 6.38 7.67
CA ASP A 287 30.75 5.07 7.04
C ASP A 287 30.72 5.10 5.50
N GLY A 288 30.88 6.28 4.89
CA GLY A 288 30.93 6.45 3.43
C GLY A 288 29.56 6.51 2.73
N GLN A 289 28.44 6.42 3.44
CA GLN A 289 27.11 6.45 2.85
C GLN A 289 26.70 7.88 2.44
N SER A 290 25.89 7.98 1.36
CA SER A 290 25.18 9.23 1.07
C SER A 290 24.06 9.43 2.09
N ALA A 291 24.11 10.53 2.84
CA ALA A 291 23.15 10.78 3.90
C ALA A 291 21.75 11.14 3.39
N LEU A 292 21.65 11.83 2.24
CA LEU A 292 20.37 12.35 1.74
C LEU A 292 20.48 12.81 0.28
N THR A 293 19.70 12.21 -0.61
CA THR A 293 19.64 12.56 -2.04
C THR A 293 18.20 12.87 -2.44
N PRO A 294 17.87 14.07 -2.96
CA PRO A 294 16.55 14.33 -3.51
C PRO A 294 16.26 13.40 -4.70
N VAL A 295 15.02 12.93 -4.83
CA VAL A 295 14.57 12.19 -6.01
C VAL A 295 14.73 13.08 -7.25
N SER A 296 15.21 12.51 -8.36
CA SER A 296 15.50 13.28 -9.58
C SER A 296 14.21 13.89 -10.15
N ALA A 297 14.31 15.05 -10.82
CA ALA A 297 13.14 15.69 -11.43
C ALA A 297 12.43 14.78 -12.44
N ALA A 298 13.19 13.96 -13.19
CA ALA A 298 12.65 13.00 -14.12
C ALA A 298 11.83 11.90 -13.42
N ASP A 299 12.35 11.33 -12.33
CA ASP A 299 11.64 10.29 -11.57
C ASP A 299 10.39 10.84 -10.88
N GLN A 300 10.45 12.08 -10.36
CA GLN A 300 9.29 12.76 -9.80
C GLN A 300 8.21 13.00 -10.87
N GLN A 301 8.60 13.42 -12.08
CA GLN A 301 7.67 13.62 -13.19
C GLN A 301 7.04 12.29 -13.64
N ALA A 302 7.82 11.22 -13.77
CA ALA A 302 7.31 9.90 -14.12
C ALA A 302 6.31 9.38 -13.07
N ALA A 303 6.60 9.60 -11.78
CA ALA A 303 5.68 9.28 -10.69
C ALA A 303 4.40 10.12 -10.76
N LEU A 304 4.50 11.42 -11.04
CA LEU A 304 3.35 12.30 -11.21
C LEU A 304 2.45 11.81 -12.34
N GLU A 305 3.03 11.45 -13.50
CA GLU A 305 2.29 10.92 -14.64
C GLU A 305 1.55 9.62 -14.32
N ALA A 306 2.21 8.68 -13.62
CA ALA A 306 1.60 7.42 -13.19
C ALA A 306 0.45 7.67 -12.19
N LEU A 307 0.61 8.59 -11.24
CA LEU A 307 -0.44 8.95 -10.29
C LEU A 307 -1.62 9.63 -10.97
N LEU A 308 -1.36 10.57 -11.89
CA LEU A 308 -2.40 11.23 -12.68
C LEU A 308 -3.16 10.25 -13.56
N ALA A 309 -2.52 9.19 -14.06
CA ALA A 309 -3.20 8.12 -14.78
C ALA A 309 -4.28 7.44 -13.91
N THR A 310 -4.04 7.22 -12.62
CA THR A 310 -5.04 6.62 -11.71
C THR A 310 -6.33 7.44 -11.56
N LEU A 311 -6.28 8.74 -11.91
CA LEU A 311 -7.42 9.65 -11.81
C LEU A 311 -8.29 9.69 -13.08
N LYS A 312 -7.85 9.05 -14.17
CA LYS A 312 -8.58 9.12 -15.43
C LYS A 312 -9.85 8.25 -15.37
N PRO A 313 -10.97 8.71 -15.98
CA PRO A 313 -12.24 7.97 -15.94
C PRO A 313 -12.13 6.51 -16.42
N GLU A 314 -11.31 6.24 -17.43
CA GLU A 314 -11.07 4.89 -17.96
C GLU A 314 -10.50 3.90 -16.93
N HIS A 315 -9.81 4.38 -15.89
CA HIS A 315 -9.27 3.53 -14.83
C HIS A 315 -10.17 3.45 -13.59
N LEU A 316 -11.07 4.42 -13.40
CA LEU A 316 -11.96 4.51 -12.24
C LEU A 316 -13.37 3.99 -12.52
N ALA A 317 -13.80 3.96 -13.78
CA ALA A 317 -15.10 3.38 -14.12
C ALA A 317 -15.11 1.88 -13.84
N VAL A 318 -16.17 1.41 -13.19
CA VAL A 318 -16.46 -0.04 -13.10
C VAL A 318 -17.03 -0.46 -14.46
N PRO A 319 -16.50 -1.49 -15.13
CA PRO A 319 -17.01 -1.93 -16.42
C PRO A 319 -18.53 -2.18 -16.42
N GLU A 320 -19.22 -1.73 -17.47
CA GLU A 320 -20.69 -1.92 -17.64
C GLU A 320 -21.06 -3.41 -17.55
N SER A 321 -20.21 -4.30 -18.08
CA SER A 321 -20.37 -5.76 -17.98
C SER A 321 -20.48 -6.26 -16.53
N ILE A 322 -19.83 -5.60 -15.57
CA ILE A 322 -19.95 -5.91 -14.15
C ILE A 322 -21.22 -5.28 -13.58
N LEU A 323 -21.51 -4.03 -13.92
CA LEU A 323 -22.68 -3.30 -13.41
C LEU A 323 -24.00 -3.97 -13.77
N ASP A 324 -24.10 -4.52 -14.98
CA ASP A 324 -25.28 -5.26 -15.46
C ASP A 324 -25.54 -6.55 -14.67
N GLN A 325 -24.56 -7.01 -13.88
CA GLN A 325 -24.62 -8.27 -13.13
C GLN A 325 -24.70 -8.09 -11.61
N LEU A 326 -24.72 -6.85 -11.10
CA LEU A 326 -24.70 -6.56 -9.66
C LEU A 326 -26.10 -6.20 -9.12
N PRO A 327 -26.91 -7.19 -8.68
CA PRO A 327 -28.18 -6.90 -8.02
C PRO A 327 -27.96 -6.41 -6.58
N PRO A 328 -28.99 -5.81 -5.95
CA PRO A 328 -29.00 -5.54 -4.52
C PRO A 328 -28.75 -6.77 -3.65
N MET A 329 -28.17 -6.56 -2.47
CA MET A 329 -27.99 -7.61 -1.45
C MET A 329 -29.33 -8.25 -1.06
N PRO A 330 -29.46 -9.59 -1.09
CA PRO A 330 -30.67 -10.28 -0.67
C PRO A 330 -30.85 -10.27 0.85
N LEU A 331 -32.06 -10.64 1.32
CA LEU A 331 -32.36 -10.78 2.75
C LEU A 331 -31.33 -11.71 3.43
N ALA A 332 -30.91 -11.34 4.65
CA ALA A 332 -29.87 -12.00 5.45
C ALA A 332 -28.43 -11.80 4.96
N PHE A 333 -28.21 -11.08 3.85
CA PHE A 333 -26.90 -10.59 3.44
C PHE A 333 -26.78 -9.10 3.73
N GLY A 334 -25.55 -8.63 3.91
CA GLY A 334 -25.29 -7.23 4.23
C GLY A 334 -23.95 -6.78 3.70
N ARG A 335 -23.89 -5.49 3.36
CA ARG A 335 -22.61 -4.81 3.11
C ARG A 335 -21.75 -4.85 4.35
N ASN A 336 -20.46 -5.05 4.14
CA ASN A 336 -19.47 -5.08 5.21
C ASN A 336 -18.30 -4.15 4.84
N ARG A 337 -17.16 -4.35 5.48
CA ARG A 337 -15.91 -3.62 5.22
C ARG A 337 -15.35 -3.87 3.81
N GLU A 338 -15.72 -4.97 3.17
CA GLU A 338 -15.46 -5.27 1.76
C GLU A 338 -16.61 -4.74 0.87
N SER A 339 -17.18 -3.57 1.17
CA SER A 339 -18.28 -2.98 0.38
C SER A 339 -18.18 -1.46 0.34
N PHE A 340 -18.54 -0.85 -0.79
CA PHE A 340 -18.61 0.60 -0.89
C PHE A 340 -19.87 1.14 -0.21
N LYS A 341 -19.74 2.26 0.52
CA LYS A 341 -20.87 2.94 1.16
C LYS A 341 -21.57 3.85 0.13
N GLY A 342 -22.42 3.25 -0.71
CA GLY A 342 -23.12 3.93 -1.81
C GLY A 342 -24.18 4.95 -1.40
N ARG A 343 -24.57 5.82 -2.35
CA ARG A 343 -25.66 6.81 -2.21
C ARG A 343 -26.90 6.47 -3.03
N THR A 344 -26.90 5.32 -3.72
CA THR A 344 -28.02 4.79 -4.50
C THR A 344 -28.93 3.84 -3.70
N SER A 345 -28.89 3.94 -2.36
CA SER A 345 -29.60 3.05 -1.43
C SER A 345 -29.14 1.58 -1.59
N VAL A 346 -30.05 0.67 -1.90
CA VAL A 346 -29.78 -0.78 -1.98
C VAL A 346 -28.97 -1.19 -3.21
N MET A 347 -28.94 -0.36 -4.26
CA MET A 347 -28.16 -0.62 -5.47
C MET A 347 -26.67 -0.37 -5.22
N PHE A 348 -25.81 -1.02 -6.01
CA PHE A 348 -24.40 -0.64 -6.08
C PHE A 348 -24.26 0.79 -6.60
N ASP A 349 -23.27 1.54 -6.09
CA ASP A 349 -23.00 2.92 -6.50
C ASP A 349 -21.62 3.01 -7.15
N PRO A 350 -21.53 2.95 -8.49
CA PRO A 350 -20.25 3.00 -9.18
C PRO A 350 -19.55 4.37 -9.07
N LEU A 351 -20.29 5.45 -8.81
CA LEU A 351 -19.69 6.77 -8.65
C LEU A 351 -19.01 6.90 -7.28
N VAL A 352 -19.53 6.23 -6.25
CA VAL A 352 -18.83 6.12 -4.97
C VAL A 352 -17.54 5.30 -5.11
N ALA A 353 -17.50 4.25 -5.93
CA ALA A 353 -16.26 3.53 -6.21
C ALA A 353 -15.21 4.46 -6.83
N ALA A 354 -15.59 5.23 -7.86
CA ALA A 354 -14.74 6.24 -8.49
C ALA A 354 -14.28 7.34 -7.52
N GLU A 355 -15.17 7.81 -6.65
CA GLU A 355 -14.84 8.77 -5.59
C GLU A 355 -13.78 8.20 -4.64
N ASN A 356 -13.94 6.94 -4.19
CA ASN A 356 -12.99 6.27 -3.31
C ASN A 356 -11.61 6.09 -3.98
N GLY A 357 -11.59 5.68 -5.24
CA GLY A 357 -10.34 5.53 -6.01
C GLY A 357 -9.62 6.87 -6.19
N ALA A 358 -10.35 7.92 -6.60
CA ALA A 358 -9.78 9.26 -6.73
C ALA A 358 -9.27 9.82 -5.41
N THR A 359 -10.04 9.65 -4.31
CA THR A 359 -9.63 10.09 -2.97
C THR A 359 -8.37 9.37 -2.50
N ALA A 360 -8.22 8.06 -2.75
CA ALA A 360 -7.02 7.30 -2.35
C ALA A 360 -5.73 7.90 -2.94
N THR A 361 -5.79 8.38 -4.19
CA THR A 361 -4.66 9.08 -4.82
C THR A 361 -4.53 10.52 -4.33
N LEU A 362 -5.61 11.30 -4.36
CA LEU A 362 -5.56 12.75 -4.11
C LEU A 362 -5.25 13.10 -2.65
N SER A 363 -5.74 12.31 -1.69
CA SER A 363 -5.42 12.54 -0.27
C SER A 363 -3.92 12.40 0.01
N LEU A 364 -3.26 11.49 -0.72
CA LEU A 364 -1.83 11.31 -0.62
C LEU A 364 -1.11 12.40 -1.43
N MET A 365 -1.41 12.58 -2.71
CA MET A 365 -0.71 13.58 -3.56
C MET A 365 -0.70 14.98 -2.93
N LEU A 366 -1.81 15.40 -2.34
CA LEU A 366 -1.99 16.73 -1.75
C LEU A 366 -1.79 16.76 -0.22
N HIS A 367 -1.08 15.77 0.34
CA HIS A 367 -0.73 15.77 1.77
C HIS A 367 0.15 16.99 2.12
N PRO A 368 -0.11 17.72 3.23
CA PRO A 368 0.56 18.98 3.56
C PRO A 368 2.09 18.86 3.67
N ALA A 369 2.60 17.81 4.31
CA ALA A 369 4.06 17.59 4.41
C ALA A 369 4.73 17.44 3.04
N ARG A 370 4.05 16.83 2.08
CA ARG A 370 4.55 16.62 0.71
C ARG A 370 4.50 17.92 -0.08
N ALA A 371 3.39 18.63 0.00
CA ALA A 371 3.25 19.96 -0.60
C ALA A 371 4.37 20.90 -0.14
N ASN A 372 4.66 20.94 1.17
CA ASN A 372 5.75 21.73 1.73
C ASN A 372 7.13 21.32 1.18
N ARG A 373 7.36 20.02 0.98
CA ARG A 373 8.63 19.53 0.41
C ARG A 373 8.78 19.90 -1.06
N LEU A 374 7.72 19.81 -1.86
CA LEU A 374 7.75 20.23 -3.27
C LEU A 374 8.12 21.71 -3.39
N VAL A 375 7.53 22.58 -2.55
CA VAL A 375 7.90 24.00 -2.47
C VAL A 375 9.37 24.17 -2.09
N LEU A 376 9.82 23.47 -1.05
CA LEU A 376 11.20 23.57 -0.57
C LEU A 376 12.21 23.09 -1.60
N GLN A 377 11.99 21.92 -2.22
CA GLN A 377 12.89 21.35 -3.22
C GLN A 377 13.00 22.27 -4.44
N ASN A 378 11.88 22.75 -4.99
CA ASN A 378 11.87 23.67 -6.12
C ASN A 378 12.54 25.02 -5.78
N SER A 379 12.35 25.55 -4.57
CA SER A 379 13.03 26.78 -4.13
C SER A 379 14.56 26.66 -4.06
N ARG A 380 15.08 25.46 -3.77
CA ARG A 380 16.52 25.17 -3.68
C ARG A 380 17.12 24.79 -5.03
N ASN A 381 16.31 24.24 -5.93
CA ASN A 381 16.68 23.86 -7.27
C ASN A 381 15.51 24.16 -8.21
N GLY A 382 15.60 25.25 -8.98
CA GLY A 382 14.53 25.69 -9.88
C GLY A 382 14.17 24.71 -11.00
N ASN A 383 14.94 23.63 -11.18
CA ASN A 383 14.63 22.54 -12.11
C ASN A 383 13.92 21.34 -11.44
N ALA A 384 13.76 21.34 -10.11
CA ALA A 384 13.03 20.29 -9.41
C ALA A 384 11.51 20.49 -9.57
N LEU A 385 10.74 19.41 -9.54
CA LEU A 385 9.28 19.45 -9.60
C LEU A 385 8.72 20.30 -8.43
N GLY A 386 7.91 21.30 -8.76
CA GLY A 386 7.26 22.18 -7.79
C GLY A 386 5.82 21.79 -7.48
N LEU A 387 5.26 22.38 -6.42
CA LEU A 387 3.84 22.20 -6.09
C LEU A 387 2.93 22.81 -7.15
N ASP A 388 3.33 23.92 -7.78
CA ASP A 388 2.56 24.55 -8.87
C ASP A 388 2.49 23.65 -10.10
N ASP A 389 3.57 22.92 -10.43
CA ASP A 389 3.58 21.95 -11.53
C ASP A 389 2.58 20.82 -11.25
N VAL A 390 2.62 20.25 -10.03
CA VAL A 390 1.68 19.19 -9.60
C VAL A 390 0.23 19.67 -9.65
N LEU A 391 -0.07 20.86 -9.13
CA LEU A 391 -1.42 21.43 -9.15
C LEU A 391 -1.88 21.75 -10.57
N GLY A 392 -1.00 22.27 -11.42
CA GLY A 392 -1.24 22.57 -12.82
C GLY A 392 -1.62 21.32 -13.62
N ASP A 393 -0.77 20.30 -13.57
CA ASP A 393 -0.98 19.03 -14.27
C ASP A 393 -2.22 18.28 -13.75
N LEU A 394 -2.49 18.38 -12.44
CA LEU A 394 -3.70 17.84 -11.84
C LEU A 394 -4.97 18.51 -12.39
N LEU A 395 -4.99 19.85 -12.48
CA LEU A 395 -6.12 20.58 -13.05
C LEU A 395 -6.27 20.32 -14.56
N ILE A 396 -5.16 20.13 -15.29
CA ILE A 396 -5.18 19.74 -16.71
C ILE A 396 -5.79 18.35 -16.90
N THR A 397 -5.38 17.40 -16.06
CA THR A 397 -5.83 16.00 -16.13
C THR A 397 -7.31 15.85 -15.76
N THR A 398 -7.81 16.69 -14.85
CA THR A 398 -9.17 16.58 -14.30
C THR A 398 -10.11 17.63 -14.90
N TRP A 399 -10.05 18.86 -14.39
CA TRP A 399 -10.99 19.93 -14.72
C TRP A 399 -10.90 20.42 -16.17
N LYS A 400 -9.69 20.63 -16.70
CA LYS A 400 -9.47 21.20 -18.03
C LYS A 400 -9.43 20.14 -19.14
N LYS A 401 -9.85 18.90 -18.84
CA LYS A 401 -9.96 17.82 -19.82
C LYS A 401 -11.28 17.95 -20.59
N THR A 402 -11.29 17.51 -21.85
CA THR A 402 -12.51 17.48 -22.67
C THR A 402 -13.63 16.70 -21.97
N PRO A 403 -14.86 17.26 -21.90
CA PRO A 403 -16.04 16.58 -21.37
C PRO A 403 -16.34 15.23 -22.03
N GLN A 404 -16.42 14.16 -21.24
CA GLN A 404 -16.88 12.83 -21.70
C GLN A 404 -18.42 12.70 -21.63
N PRO A 405 -19.04 11.89 -22.51
CA PRO A 405 -20.47 11.59 -22.47
C PRO A 405 -20.79 10.43 -21.50
N GLY A 406 -22.09 10.24 -21.23
CA GLY A 406 -22.61 9.05 -20.53
C GLY A 406 -21.98 8.80 -19.15
N TYR A 407 -21.84 7.51 -18.80
CA TYR A 407 -21.29 7.06 -17.53
C TYR A 407 -19.85 7.55 -17.30
N MET A 408 -19.00 7.52 -18.32
CA MET A 408 -17.63 8.08 -18.24
C MET A 408 -17.61 9.57 -17.89
N GLY A 409 -18.58 10.34 -18.40
CA GLY A 409 -18.78 11.74 -18.04
C GLY A 409 -19.15 11.94 -16.56
N GLU A 410 -19.94 11.04 -15.97
CA GLU A 410 -20.28 11.09 -14.54
C GLU A 410 -19.08 10.73 -13.66
N VAL A 411 -18.29 9.74 -14.07
CA VAL A 411 -17.01 9.41 -13.40
C VAL A 411 -16.07 10.62 -13.45
N GLN A 412 -15.92 11.26 -14.62
CA GLN A 412 -15.10 12.47 -14.76
C GLN A 412 -15.59 13.61 -13.85
N ARG A 413 -16.90 13.87 -13.78
CA ARG A 413 -17.46 14.89 -12.87
C ARG A 413 -17.20 14.56 -11.41
N THR A 414 -17.26 13.28 -11.03
CA THR A 414 -16.93 12.81 -9.69
C THR A 414 -15.48 13.14 -9.35
N VAL A 415 -14.53 12.76 -10.22
CA VAL A 415 -13.11 13.07 -10.05
C VAL A 415 -12.87 14.58 -9.95
N ASN A 416 -13.50 15.38 -10.80
CA ASN A 416 -13.41 16.84 -10.75
C ASN A 416 -13.78 17.38 -9.36
N MET A 417 -14.90 16.94 -8.79
CA MET A 417 -15.32 17.39 -7.45
C MET A 417 -14.38 16.92 -6.35
N VAL A 418 -13.84 15.70 -6.43
CA VAL A 418 -12.88 15.18 -5.46
C VAL A 418 -11.59 16.02 -5.51
N THR A 419 -11.06 16.30 -6.70
CA THR A 419 -9.91 17.19 -6.90
C THR A 419 -10.14 18.57 -6.30
N LEU A 420 -11.28 19.20 -6.60
CA LEU A 420 -11.60 20.54 -6.07
C LEU A 420 -11.57 20.56 -4.54
N ARG A 421 -12.22 19.58 -3.90
CA ARG A 421 -12.28 19.48 -2.44
C ARG A 421 -10.90 19.24 -1.82
N HIS A 422 -10.03 18.43 -2.44
CA HIS A 422 -8.69 18.20 -1.89
C HIS A 422 -7.78 19.43 -2.02
N ILE A 423 -7.88 20.20 -3.10
CA ILE A 423 -7.14 21.46 -3.22
C ILE A 423 -7.66 22.50 -2.20
N MET A 424 -8.98 22.58 -2.00
CA MET A 424 -9.58 23.39 -0.93
C MET A 424 -9.06 22.99 0.44
N ASN A 425 -9.03 21.71 0.77
CA ASN A 425 -8.50 21.22 2.04
C ASN A 425 -7.02 21.59 2.21
N LEU A 426 -6.17 21.38 1.20
CA LEU A 426 -4.76 21.76 1.28
C LEU A 426 -4.58 23.27 1.53
N SER A 427 -5.42 24.11 0.93
CA SER A 427 -5.36 25.57 1.14
C SER A 427 -5.76 26.01 2.56
N LEU A 428 -6.46 25.15 3.32
CA LEU A 428 -6.86 25.40 4.71
C LEU A 428 -6.05 24.59 5.74
N ASP A 429 -5.21 23.65 5.28
CA ASP A 429 -4.52 22.72 6.17
C ASP A 429 -3.49 23.45 7.04
N LYS A 430 -3.55 23.21 8.36
CA LYS A 430 -2.67 23.86 9.34
C LYS A 430 -1.24 23.30 9.31
N GLY A 431 -1.04 22.09 8.81
CA GLY A 431 0.25 21.48 8.56
C GLY A 431 0.91 21.94 7.25
N ALA A 432 0.15 22.54 6.33
CA ALA A 432 0.71 23.20 5.16
C ALA A 432 1.39 24.54 5.54
N SER A 433 2.46 24.90 4.86
CA SER A 433 3.09 26.22 5.00
C SER A 433 2.23 27.30 4.35
N ASP A 434 2.49 28.58 4.66
CA ASP A 434 1.81 29.70 4.01
C ASP A 434 2.00 29.68 2.49
N GLN A 435 3.19 29.29 2.02
CA GLN A 435 3.49 29.15 0.59
C GLN A 435 2.64 28.06 -0.06
N SER A 436 2.58 26.87 0.55
CA SER A 436 1.76 25.75 0.04
C SER A 436 0.27 26.12 0.02
N ARG A 437 -0.23 26.76 1.08
CA ARG A 437 -1.61 27.24 1.13
C ARG A 437 -1.89 28.30 0.06
N ALA A 438 -0.97 29.25 -0.12
CA ALA A 438 -1.11 30.30 -1.12
C ALA A 438 -1.12 29.76 -2.55
N MET A 439 -0.28 28.77 -2.88
CA MET A 439 -0.25 28.11 -4.19
C MET A 439 -1.53 27.30 -4.46
N ALA A 440 -2.02 26.56 -3.46
CA ALA A 440 -3.30 25.87 -3.55
C ALA A 440 -4.46 26.86 -3.74
N TYR A 441 -4.49 27.95 -2.97
CA TYR A 441 -5.49 29.02 -3.12
C TYR A 441 -5.43 29.68 -4.51
N ALA A 442 -4.23 30.01 -5.00
CA ALA A 442 -4.05 30.59 -6.33
C ALA A 442 -4.56 29.65 -7.43
N SER A 443 -4.29 28.35 -7.32
CA SER A 443 -4.81 27.32 -8.23
C SER A 443 -6.34 27.26 -8.22
N LEU A 444 -6.98 27.41 -7.05
CA LEU A 444 -8.44 27.53 -6.95
C LEU A 444 -8.96 28.78 -7.65
N MET A 445 -8.29 29.93 -7.50
CA MET A 445 -8.73 31.16 -8.18
C MET A 445 -8.63 31.03 -9.70
N GLN A 446 -7.54 30.45 -10.20
CA GLN A 446 -7.39 30.17 -11.63
C GLN A 446 -8.46 29.20 -12.15
N LEU A 447 -8.78 28.16 -11.38
CA LEU A 447 -9.86 27.24 -11.72
C LEU A 447 -11.21 27.95 -11.75
N MET A 448 -11.49 28.80 -10.77
CA MET A 448 -12.74 29.58 -10.71
C MET A 448 -12.91 30.47 -11.94
N ASP A 449 -11.84 31.14 -12.37
CA ASP A 449 -11.88 31.99 -13.57
C ASP A 449 -12.07 31.17 -14.84
N TRP A 450 -11.40 30.02 -14.95
CA TRP A 450 -11.63 29.10 -16.06
C TRP A 450 -13.09 28.61 -16.07
N LEU A 451 -13.64 28.17 -14.95
CA LEU A 451 -15.02 27.67 -14.86
C LEU A 451 -16.06 28.71 -15.31
N LYS A 452 -15.87 29.99 -14.98
CA LYS A 452 -16.77 31.08 -15.45
C LYS A 452 -16.89 31.08 -16.98
N THR A 453 -15.79 30.82 -17.69
CA THR A 453 -15.78 30.75 -19.17
C THR A 453 -16.49 29.52 -19.74
N GLN A 454 -16.73 28.49 -18.94
CA GLN A 454 -17.32 27.22 -19.38
C GLN A 454 -18.84 27.14 -19.12
N THR A 455 -19.40 28.05 -18.32
CA THR A 455 -20.80 27.95 -17.85
C THR A 455 -21.88 28.11 -18.94
N GLU A 456 -21.53 28.67 -20.09
CA GLU A 456 -22.43 28.90 -21.23
C GLU A 456 -22.20 27.90 -22.38
N VAL A 457 -21.26 26.96 -22.24
CA VAL A 457 -20.80 26.08 -23.32
C VAL A 457 -21.24 24.64 -23.07
N GLY A 458 -21.99 24.05 -24.00
CA GLY A 458 -22.20 22.60 -24.12
C GLY A 458 -23.48 22.01 -23.50
N ASN A 459 -23.41 20.72 -23.15
CA ASN A 459 -24.52 19.93 -22.59
C ASN A 459 -24.95 20.45 -21.20
N ARG A 460 -26.26 20.53 -20.94
CA ARG A 460 -26.86 20.94 -19.65
C ARG A 460 -26.22 20.28 -18.43
N ALA A 461 -25.86 18.99 -18.49
CA ALA A 461 -25.22 18.30 -17.37
C ALA A 461 -23.85 18.91 -16.99
N TRP A 462 -23.05 19.26 -18.00
CA TRP A 462 -21.74 19.88 -17.82
C TRP A 462 -21.86 21.34 -17.38
N ALA A 463 -22.80 22.09 -17.95
CA ALA A 463 -23.09 23.45 -17.50
C ALA A 463 -23.51 23.47 -16.01
N ALA A 464 -24.39 22.55 -15.60
CA ALA A 464 -24.81 22.41 -14.19
C ALA A 464 -23.65 22.02 -13.27
N HIS A 465 -22.77 21.12 -13.71
CA HIS A 465 -21.57 20.74 -12.97
C HIS A 465 -20.64 21.93 -12.71
N TYR A 466 -20.33 22.71 -13.75
CA TYR A 466 -19.48 23.90 -13.60
C TYR A 466 -20.12 24.99 -12.74
N GLN A 467 -21.43 25.22 -12.89
CA GLN A 467 -22.17 26.16 -12.05
C GLN A 467 -22.19 25.73 -10.58
N TYR A 468 -22.36 24.44 -10.32
CA TYR A 468 -22.33 23.89 -8.96
C TYR A 468 -20.95 23.99 -8.33
N ALA A 469 -19.88 23.71 -9.07
CA ALA A 469 -18.51 23.91 -8.62
C ALA A 469 -18.24 25.38 -8.26
N LEU A 470 -18.67 26.32 -9.11
CA LEU A 470 -18.58 27.76 -8.81
C LEU A 470 -19.37 28.16 -7.56
N LEU A 471 -20.56 27.60 -7.36
CA LEU A 471 -21.35 27.84 -6.16
C LEU A 471 -20.61 27.35 -4.91
N MET A 472 -20.06 26.12 -4.95
CA MET A 472 -19.27 25.53 -3.87
C MET A 472 -18.05 26.39 -3.54
N MET A 473 -17.32 26.85 -4.56
CA MET A 473 -16.15 27.73 -4.37
C MET A 473 -16.55 29.06 -3.73
N LYS A 474 -17.66 29.68 -4.14
CA LYS A 474 -18.16 30.91 -3.53
C LYS A 474 -18.55 30.73 -2.07
N GLN A 475 -19.23 29.62 -1.74
CA GLN A 475 -19.61 29.29 -0.37
C GLN A 475 -18.37 29.06 0.50
N TRP A 476 -17.40 28.29 0.00
CA TRP A 476 -16.14 28.05 0.68
C TRP A 476 -15.32 29.33 0.91
N MET A 477 -15.30 30.27 -0.05
CA MET A 477 -14.62 31.56 0.15
C MET A 477 -15.29 32.44 1.23
N ALA A 478 -16.61 32.32 1.39
CA ALA A 478 -17.35 33.06 2.40
C ALA A 478 -17.16 32.45 3.80
N GLU A 479 -17.21 31.13 3.88
CA GLU A 479 -17.08 30.35 5.12
C GLU A 479 -16.12 29.17 4.87
N PRO A 480 -14.80 29.39 5.02
CA PRO A 480 -13.81 28.37 4.68
C PRO A 480 -13.73 27.30 5.76
N GLU A 481 -14.39 26.17 5.49
CA GLU A 481 -14.32 24.96 6.31
C GLU A 481 -13.74 23.79 5.51
N PRO A 482 -12.90 22.92 6.13
CA PRO A 482 -12.42 21.72 5.49
C PRO A 482 -13.56 20.76 5.11
N PHE A 483 -13.49 20.20 3.91
CA PHE A 483 -14.41 19.16 3.47
C PHE A 483 -14.12 17.86 4.21
N THR A 484 -15.18 17.21 4.67
CA THR A 484 -15.12 15.83 5.17
C THR A 484 -15.37 14.89 4.00
N PHE A 485 -14.37 14.07 3.69
CA PHE A 485 -14.53 12.99 2.73
C PHE A 485 -15.17 11.79 3.42
N PRO A 486 -15.97 10.98 2.71
CA PRO A 486 -16.18 9.60 3.15
C PRO A 486 -14.78 9.03 3.40
N LYS A 487 -14.56 8.42 4.57
CA LYS A 487 -13.34 7.62 4.74
C LYS A 487 -13.30 6.67 3.53
N PRO A 488 -12.19 6.63 2.75
CA PRO A 488 -11.98 5.56 1.79
C PRO A 488 -12.36 4.26 2.47
N ALA A 489 -13.00 3.32 1.76
CA ALA A 489 -13.34 2.02 2.32
C ALA A 489 -12.20 1.57 3.23
N ASP A 490 -12.46 1.48 4.54
CA ASP A 490 -11.42 1.20 5.53
C ASP A 490 -10.65 0.01 4.98
N VAL A 491 -9.33 0.19 4.79
CA VAL A 491 -8.46 -0.80 4.14
C VAL A 491 -8.92 -2.19 4.60
N PRO A 492 -9.44 -3.07 3.72
CA PRO A 492 -9.95 -4.38 4.09
C PRO A 492 -8.99 -5.02 5.10
N PRO A 493 -9.38 -5.14 6.38
CA PRO A 493 -8.61 -4.86 7.61
C PRO A 493 -7.21 -5.40 7.59
N GLY A 494 -6.36 -4.76 6.83
CA GLY A 494 -5.23 -5.42 6.22
C GLY A 494 -4.23 -4.40 5.73
N SER A 495 -3.87 -3.44 6.56
CA SER A 495 -2.44 -3.31 6.84
C SER A 495 -2.04 -4.61 7.55
N PRO A 496 -0.98 -5.31 7.12
CA PRO A 496 -0.85 -6.73 7.36
C PRO A 496 -0.34 -7.03 8.75
N ILE A 497 0.52 -6.19 9.31
CA ILE A 497 1.23 -6.44 10.56
C ILE A 497 1.61 -5.03 11.11
N GLY A 498 1.85 -4.95 12.41
CA GLY A 498 2.46 -3.81 13.10
C GLY A 498 1.49 -2.79 13.71
N SER A 499 1.79 -2.44 14.95
CA SER A 499 1.01 -1.55 15.82
C SER A 499 1.03 -0.09 15.35
N HIS A 500 -0.10 0.61 15.44
CA HIS A 500 -0.13 2.09 15.44
C HIS A 500 0.29 2.67 16.80
N ASP A 501 0.22 1.87 17.85
CA ASP A 501 0.61 2.21 19.21
C ASP A 501 1.58 1.15 19.70
N HIS A 502 2.88 1.38 19.60
CA HIS A 502 3.89 0.92 20.56
C HIS A 502 5.23 1.56 20.22
N SER A 503 5.54 2.63 20.96
CA SER A 503 6.89 3.04 21.33
C SER A 503 7.68 1.97 22.11
N ALA A 504 7.35 0.68 21.97
CA ALA A 504 7.89 -0.43 22.75
C ALA A 504 8.76 -1.42 21.94
N CYS A 505 8.83 -1.29 20.61
CA CYS A 505 9.87 -1.95 19.83
C CYS A 505 11.14 -1.10 19.88
N GLY A 506 12.00 -1.36 20.87
CA GLY A 506 13.41 -0.95 20.81
C GLY A 506 13.81 0.39 21.43
N MET A 507 12.96 1.04 22.24
CA MET A 507 13.42 2.13 23.12
C MET A 507 13.24 1.75 24.59
N TRP A 508 14.17 0.94 25.10
CA TRP A 508 14.70 1.01 26.46
C TRP A 508 16.14 0.53 26.47
#